data_AF-A0A6A4Q3S0-F1
#
_entry.id   AF-A0A6A4Q3S0-F1
#
_cell.length_a   1.000
_cell.length_b   1.000
_cell.length_c   1.000
_cell.angle_alpha   90.00
_cell.angle_beta   90.00
_cell.angle_gamma   90.00
#
_symmetry.space_group_name_H-M   'P 1'
#
loop_
_entity.id
_entity.type
_entity.pdbx_description
1 polymer ?
#
loop_
_entity_poly.entity_id
_entity_poly.type
_entity_poly.pdbx_seq_one_letter_code
_entity_poly.pdbx_strand_id
1 'polypeptide(L)' 'MVISRPFNMINDLNDTKYVWKIAVRIIDIWHVQLPPKSGHLEMILLDSETYSLPSI' A
#
# COMPACT_ATOMS: atom_id res chain seq x y z
N MET A 1 22.15 11.58 -14.25
CA MET A 1 20.69 11.52 -14.00
C MET A 1 20.45 10.40 -13.00
N VAL A 2 20.05 10.68 -11.75
CA VAL A 2 19.77 9.61 -10.78
C VAL A 2 18.38 9.08 -11.08
N ILE A 3 18.32 7.91 -11.71
CA ILE A 3 17.06 7.24 -12.01
C ILE A 3 16.49 6.77 -10.67
N SER A 4 15.44 7.45 -10.20
CA SER A 4 14.65 6.95 -9.07
C SER A 4 14.20 5.53 -9.42
N ARG A 5 14.32 4.60 -8.48
CA ARG A 5 13.74 3.25 -8.64
C ARG A 5 12.25 3.40 -9.05
N PRO A 6 11.78 2.56 -10.00
CA PRO A 6 10.38 2.58 -10.39
C PRO A 6 9.50 2.26 -9.18
N PHE A 7 8.27 2.75 -9.21
CA PHE A 7 7.27 2.34 -8.24
C PHE A 7 6.84 0.89 -8.50
N ASN A 8 6.60 0.15 -7.44
CA ASN A 8 6.01 -1.17 -7.46
C ASN A 8 4.49 -1.07 -7.30
N MET A 9 3.80 -2.08 -7.80
CA MET A 9 2.38 -2.28 -7.57
C MET A 9 2.17 -3.03 -6.26
N ILE A 10 0.98 -2.92 -5.67
CA ILE A 10 0.59 -3.63 -4.45
C ILE A 10 0.73 -5.15 -4.66
N ASN A 11 0.38 -5.65 -5.84
CA ASN A 11 0.49 -7.06 -6.20
C ASN A 11 1.94 -7.58 -6.33
N ASP A 12 2.93 -6.69 -6.47
CA ASP A 12 4.34 -7.08 -6.52
C ASP A 12 4.90 -7.39 -5.12
N LEU A 13 4.23 -6.94 -4.05
CA LEU A 13 4.73 -7.02 -2.69
C LEU A 13 4.88 -8.47 -2.24
N ASN A 14 6.08 -8.80 -1.76
CA ASN A 14 6.42 -10.11 -1.22
C ASN A 14 7.66 -10.02 -0.32
N ASP A 15 8.03 -11.14 0.27
CA ASP A 15 9.10 -11.24 1.27
C ASP A 15 10.53 -11.27 0.67
N THR A 16 10.68 -11.20 -0.65
CA THR A 16 12.01 -11.29 -1.30
C THR A 16 12.81 -9.99 -1.21
N LYS A 17 12.15 -8.86 -0.94
CA LYS A 17 12.81 -7.54 -0.80
C LYS A 17 12.49 -6.93 0.56
N TYR A 18 13.52 -6.34 1.16
CA TYR A 18 13.39 -5.64 2.45
C TYR A 18 12.72 -4.26 2.34
N VAL A 19 12.85 -3.59 1.19
CA VAL A 19 12.31 -2.23 0.98
C VAL A 19 11.57 -2.15 -0.34
N TRP A 20 10.35 -1.61 -0.27
CA TRP A 20 9.47 -1.37 -1.40
C TRP A 20 9.17 0.12 -1.54
N LYS A 21 8.98 0.58 -2.77
CA LYS A 21 8.52 1.93 -3.09
C LYS A 21 7.25 1.82 -3.91
N ILE A 22 6.10 2.16 -3.34
CA ILE A 22 4.80 2.05 -4.00
C ILE A 22 4.14 3.41 -4.16
N ALA A 23 3.41 3.60 -5.26
CA ALA A 23 2.59 4.80 -5.49
C ALA A 23 1.12 4.42 -5.31
N VAL A 24 0.50 4.95 -4.27
CA VAL A 24 -0.86 4.57 -3.86
C VAL A 24 -1.71 5.81 -3.55
N ARG A 25 -3.02 5.66 -3.67
CA ARG A 25 -4.03 6.55 -3.10
C ARG A 25 -4.54 5.94 -1.79
N ILE A 26 -4.60 6.73 -0.74
CA ILE A 26 -5.27 6.33 0.50
C ILE A 26 -6.77 6.54 0.28
N ILE A 27 -7.55 5.46 0.43
CA ILE A 27 -9.02 5.48 0.27
C ILE A 27 -9.70 5.70 1.61
N ASP A 28 -9.20 5.06 2.65
CA ASP A 28 -9.71 5.20 4.01
C ASP A 28 -8.58 4.99 5.03
N ILE A 29 -8.73 5.59 6.21
CA ILE A 29 -7.76 5.57 7.30
C ILE A 29 -8.49 5.65 8.64
N TRP A 30 -8.14 4.77 9.58
CA TRP A 30 -8.67 4.82 10.94
C TRP A 30 -7.61 4.47 11.98
N HIS A 31 -7.80 5.02 13.18
CA HIS A 31 -6.95 4.73 14.33
C HIS A 31 -7.56 3.58 15.14
N VAL A 32 -6.80 2.51 15.30
CA VAL A 32 -7.17 1.36 16.11
C VAL A 32 -6.43 1.47 17.43
N GLN A 33 -7.18 1.67 18.51
CA GLN A 33 -6.64 1.63 19.87
C GLN A 33 -7.53 0.73 20.72
N LEU A 34 -6.98 -0.41 21.14
CA LEU A 34 -7.59 -1.25 22.17
C LEU A 34 -6.74 -1.14 23.44
N PRO A 35 -7.21 -0.46 24.50
CA PRO A 35 -6.54 -0.50 25.79
C PRO A 35 -6.34 -1.95 26.25
N PRO A 36 -5.16 -2.35 26.77
CA PRO A 36 -3.97 -1.54 27.09
C PRO A 36 -2.91 -1.46 25.97
N LYS A 37 -3.19 -1.93 24.75
CA LYS A 37 -2.22 -2.00 23.65
C LYS A 37 -1.95 -0.61 23.07
N SER A 38 -0.73 -0.43 22.54
CA SER A 38 -0.39 0.76 21.75
C SER A 38 -1.31 0.84 20.53
N GLY A 39 -1.77 2.05 20.22
CA GLY A 39 -2.58 2.27 19.03
C GLY A 39 -1.75 2.13 17.75
N HIS A 40 -2.41 1.77 16.66
CA HIS A 40 -1.84 1.78 15.32
C HIS A 40 -2.84 2.38 14.33
N LEU A 41 -2.35 2.76 13.16
CA LEU A 41 -3.16 3.20 12.04
C LEU A 41 -3.39 2.03 11.09
N GLU A 42 -4.63 1.84 10.70
CA GLU A 42 -5.00 0.97 9.59
C GLU A 42 -5.45 1.84 8.42
N MET A 43 -5.19 1.38 7.20
CA MET A 43 -5.43 2.12 5.97
C MET A 43 -5.87 1.18 4.86
N ILE A 44 -6.78 1.66 4.00
CA ILE A 44 -7.07 1.02 2.71
C ILE A 44 -6.31 1.79 1.63
N LEU A 45 -5.40 1.09 0.98
CA LEU A 45 -4.56 1.62 -0.10
C LEU A 45 -5.05 1.11 -1.44
N LEU A 46 -4.93 1.96 -2.47
CA LEU A 46 -5.31 1.63 -3.83
C LEU A 46 -4.21 2.06 -4.79
N ASP A 47 -3.73 1.15 -5.63
CA ASP A 47 -2.81 1.46 -6.70
C ASP A 47 -3.54 1.59 -8.05
N SER A 48 -2.78 1.85 -9.12
CA SER A 48 -3.33 2.04 -10.45
C SER A 48 -3.91 0.76 -11.09
N GLU A 49 -3.43 -0.43 -10.69
CA GLU A 49 -3.87 -1.68 -11.31
C GLU A 49 -5.14 -2.26 -10.68
N THR A 50 -5.40 -1.95 -9.41
CA THR A 50 -6.58 -2.43 -8.68
C THR A 50 -7.91 -1.92 -9.27
N TYR A 51 -7.88 -0.90 -10.14
CA TYR A 51 -9.05 -0.42 -10.89
C TYR A 51 -9.42 -1.27 -12.11
N SER A 52 -8.67 -2.33 -12.43
CA SER A 52 -9.06 -3.26 -13.48
C SER A 52 -10.24 -4.12 -13.01
N LEU A 53 -11.45 -3.55 -13.09
CA LEU A 53 -12.67 -4.33 -13.10
C LEU A 53 -12.53 -5.43 -14.15
N PRO A 54 -12.98 -6.67 -13.89
CA PRO A 54 -13.01 -7.69 -14.93
C PRO A 54 -13.85 -7.14 -16.08
N SER A 55 -13.22 -6.99 -17.24
CA SER A 55 -13.91 -6.63 -18.47
C SER A 55 -15.02 -7.65 -18.70
N ILE A 56 -16.29 -7.22 -18.58
CA ILE A 56 -17.48 -8.00 -18.93
C ILE A 56 -17.64 -7.96 -20.45
#